data_AF-A0A7Z9BR27-F1
#
_entry.id   AF-A0A7Z9BR27-F1
#
_cell.length_a   1.000
_cell.length_b   1.000
_cell.length_c   1.000
_cell.angle_alpha   90.00
_cell.angle_beta   90.00
_cell.angle_gamma   90.00
#
_symmetry.space_group_name_H-M   'P 1'
#
loop_
_entity.id
_entity.type
_entity.pdbx_description
1 polymer ?
#
loop_
_entity_poly.entity_id
_entity_poly.type
_entity_poly.pdbx_seq_one_letter_code
_entity_poly.pdbx_strand_id
1 'polypeptide(L)'
;MRSRIGILQKVPNSVLWLLDSNPEANRNLKYEAKLRGIKGDRLIFAPRLLQEEHLSRHIWIDLFLDTLYYNAHTTGSDALWMGIPFITCPGETFAARVGASLLNAVNLPQLIVNSLEDYEKLAVHLATHPQELRKLKDDLNENRRQLPLFNTPQTVRYLELGYLKVWERYQSGASPEAIQIDKAEGIGKEAEGRLKTDLKSNLVRNLGDENLEKVRDLRDKSMEEKQNGKGVASADSPQDLMGDREFPSWLTSQQISLACTTYQTSRLMLIGSNPETNTISGYWRIFDRAMGLYCTHNRIYLSSKYQLWQLENVLEKGNLYHGN
;
A
#
# COMPACT_ATOMS: atom_id res chain seq x y z
N MET A 1 -14.15 19.71 -4.63
CA MET A 1 -14.00 20.95 -5.42
C MET A 1 -14.48 22.20 -4.66
N ARG A 2 -15.73 22.25 -4.16
CA ARG A 2 -16.31 23.42 -3.48
C ARG A 2 -15.42 24.05 -2.39
N SER A 3 -14.97 23.28 -1.39
CA SER A 3 -14.12 23.80 -0.30
C SER A 3 -12.77 24.34 -0.80
N ARG A 4 -12.15 23.69 -1.80
CA ARG A 4 -10.89 24.16 -2.40
C ARG A 4 -11.04 25.49 -3.13
N ILE A 5 -12.17 25.68 -3.82
CA ILE A 5 -12.50 26.96 -4.44
C ILE A 5 -12.73 28.05 -3.38
N GLY A 6 -13.43 27.74 -2.29
CA GLY A 6 -13.60 28.67 -1.15
C GLY A 6 -12.26 29.13 -0.57
N ILE A 7 -11.29 28.21 -0.44
CA ILE A 7 -9.92 28.53 -0.02
C ILE A 7 -9.24 29.48 -1.02
N LEU A 8 -9.28 29.19 -2.32
CA LEU A 8 -8.67 30.05 -3.35
C LEU A 8 -9.28 31.46 -3.36
N GLN A 9 -10.59 31.59 -3.12
CA GLN A 9 -11.24 32.90 -3.04
C GLN A 9 -10.72 33.73 -1.85
N LYS A 10 -10.48 33.08 -0.71
CA LYS A 10 -10.03 33.73 0.52
C LYS A 10 -8.53 33.98 0.59
N VAL A 11 -7.73 33.29 -0.24
CA VAL A 11 -6.27 33.43 -0.29
C VAL A 11 -5.86 33.85 -1.72
N PRO A 12 -5.82 35.15 -2.06
CA PRO A 12 -5.72 35.62 -3.45
C PRO A 12 -4.49 35.15 -4.23
N ASN A 13 -3.35 34.98 -3.56
CA ASN A 13 -2.06 34.64 -4.19
C ASN A 13 -1.74 33.14 -4.16
N SER A 14 -2.66 32.28 -3.69
CA SER A 14 -2.45 30.83 -3.70
C SER A 14 -2.78 30.23 -5.06
N VAL A 15 -2.25 29.05 -5.33
CA VAL A 15 -2.60 28.23 -6.50
C VAL A 15 -3.01 26.85 -6.03
N LEU A 16 -3.87 26.18 -6.80
CA LEU A 16 -4.22 24.78 -6.58
C LEU A 16 -3.47 23.91 -7.58
N TRP A 17 -2.55 23.10 -7.06
CA TRP A 17 -1.76 22.18 -7.87
C TRP A 17 -2.40 20.79 -7.89
N LEU A 18 -2.68 20.28 -9.09
CA LEU A 18 -3.38 19.01 -9.34
C LEU A 18 -2.57 18.14 -10.29
N LEU A 19 -2.82 16.83 -10.26
CA LEU A 19 -2.25 15.91 -11.24
C LEU A 19 -2.96 16.04 -12.59
N ASP A 20 -2.19 16.22 -13.65
CA ASP A 20 -2.64 16.06 -15.03
C ASP A 20 -2.89 14.58 -15.32
N SER A 21 -4.15 14.17 -15.22
CA SER A 21 -4.56 12.77 -15.34
C SER A 21 -5.46 12.51 -16.53
N ASN A 22 -6.35 13.45 -16.84
CA ASN A 22 -7.39 13.30 -17.84
C ASN A 22 -7.72 14.69 -18.43
N PRO A 23 -7.56 14.92 -19.75
CA PRO A 23 -7.86 16.21 -20.39
C PRO A 23 -9.28 16.72 -20.14
N GLU A 24 -10.28 15.83 -20.13
CA GLU A 24 -11.67 16.14 -19.84
C GLU A 24 -11.83 16.59 -18.39
N ALA A 25 -11.17 15.91 -17.44
CA ALA A 25 -11.19 16.30 -16.04
C ALA A 25 -10.56 17.69 -15.85
N ASN A 26 -9.42 17.96 -16.50
CA ASN A 26 -8.75 19.26 -16.43
C ASN A 26 -9.65 20.37 -16.97
N ARG A 27 -10.32 20.13 -18.11
CA ARG A 27 -11.27 21.08 -18.71
C ARG A 27 -12.44 21.36 -17.77
N ASN A 28 -13.04 20.31 -17.22
CA ASN A 28 -14.17 20.44 -16.31
C ASN A 28 -13.78 21.18 -15.03
N LEU A 29 -12.62 20.88 -14.45
CA LEU A 29 -12.13 21.57 -13.25
C LEU A 29 -11.86 23.05 -13.51
N LYS A 30 -11.25 23.41 -14.65
CA LYS A 30 -11.04 24.81 -15.06
C LYS A 30 -12.37 25.53 -15.30
N TYR A 31 -13.33 24.87 -15.94
CA TYR A 31 -14.66 25.42 -16.17
C TYR A 31 -15.40 25.70 -14.84
N GLU A 32 -15.43 24.72 -13.94
CA GLU A 32 -16.04 24.85 -12.61
C GLU A 32 -15.36 25.93 -11.75
N ALA A 33 -14.03 26.09 -11.86
CA ALA A 33 -13.31 27.17 -11.20
C ALA A 33 -13.73 28.55 -11.74
N LYS A 34 -13.82 28.69 -13.08
CA LYS A 34 -14.25 29.92 -13.75
C LYS A 34 -15.68 30.32 -13.35
N LEU A 35 -16.62 29.36 -13.30
CA LEU A 35 -18.00 29.62 -12.86
C LEU A 35 -18.08 30.17 -11.43
N ARG A 36 -17.07 29.93 -10.60
CA ARG A 36 -16.99 30.41 -9.21
C ARG A 36 -16.02 31.59 -9.05
N GLY A 37 -15.68 32.26 -10.15
CA GLY A 37 -14.85 33.47 -10.13
C GLY A 37 -13.36 33.23 -9.90
N ILE A 38 -12.88 31.98 -9.96
CA ILE A 38 -11.45 31.68 -9.91
C ILE A 38 -10.89 31.63 -11.34
N LYS A 39 -9.85 32.45 -11.60
CA LYS A 39 -9.12 32.42 -12.86
C LYS A 39 -8.47 31.05 -13.07
N GLY A 40 -8.54 30.53 -14.30
CA GLY A 40 -8.08 29.17 -14.61
C GLY A 40 -6.56 28.96 -14.53
N ASP A 41 -5.78 30.04 -14.51
CA ASP A 41 -4.33 30.04 -14.30
C ASP A 41 -3.93 29.71 -12.84
N ARG A 42 -4.85 29.87 -11.89
CA ARG A 42 -4.66 29.44 -10.49
C ARG A 42 -4.82 27.93 -10.28
N LEU A 43 -5.23 27.19 -11.31
CA LEU A 43 -5.23 25.72 -11.31
C LEU A 43 -4.07 25.22 -12.17
N ILE A 44 -3.03 24.72 -11.51
CA ILE A 44 -1.84 24.18 -12.16
C ILE A 44 -2.00 22.67 -12.28
N PHE A 45 -1.81 22.12 -13.48
CA PHE A 45 -1.86 20.69 -13.75
C PHE A 45 -0.45 20.17 -14.00
N ALA A 46 0.05 19.32 -13.09
CA ALA A 46 1.38 18.73 -13.15
C ALA A 46 1.37 17.45 -13.99
N PRO A 47 2.32 17.25 -14.91
CA PRO A 47 2.42 15.98 -15.64
C PRO A 47 2.73 14.81 -14.71
N ARG A 48 2.49 13.60 -15.19
CA ARG A 48 3.05 12.39 -14.57
C ARG A 48 4.55 12.37 -14.79
N LEU A 49 5.29 12.06 -13.73
CA LEU A 49 6.74 11.96 -13.72
C LEU A 49 7.14 10.62 -13.10
N LEU A 50 8.42 10.27 -13.22
CA LEU A 50 8.98 9.15 -12.46
C LEU A 50 8.92 9.46 -10.96
N GLN A 51 8.94 8.41 -10.12
CA GLN A 51 8.70 8.57 -8.68
C GLN A 51 9.65 9.57 -8.02
N GLU A 52 10.94 9.54 -8.36
CA GLU A 52 11.95 10.44 -7.76
C GLU A 52 11.72 11.90 -8.15
N GLU A 53 11.39 12.16 -9.41
CA GLU A 53 11.06 13.50 -9.91
C GLU A 53 9.72 14.00 -9.33
N HIS A 54 8.75 13.09 -9.21
CA HIS A 54 7.47 13.33 -8.57
C HIS A 54 7.64 13.73 -7.11
N LEU A 55 8.49 13.04 -6.35
CA LEU A 55 8.81 13.41 -4.97
C LEU A 55 9.62 14.71 -4.91
N SER A 56 10.61 14.89 -5.78
CA SER A 56 11.46 16.09 -5.76
C SER A 56 10.69 17.39 -5.96
N ARG A 57 9.62 17.38 -6.78
CA ARG A 57 8.78 18.58 -6.96
C ARG A 57 7.92 18.93 -5.74
N HIS A 58 7.77 18.04 -4.76
CA HIS A 58 6.97 18.31 -3.55
C HIS A 58 7.54 19.46 -2.72
N ILE A 59 8.83 19.80 -2.87
CA ILE A 59 9.44 20.95 -2.17
C ILE A 59 8.71 22.29 -2.43
N TRP A 60 8.00 22.39 -3.56
CA TRP A 60 7.22 23.58 -3.95
C TRP A 60 5.80 23.59 -3.38
N ILE A 61 5.39 22.56 -2.64
CA ILE A 61 4.08 22.47 -2.02
C ILE A 61 4.16 23.01 -0.59
N ASP A 62 3.28 23.95 -0.27
CA ASP A 62 3.15 24.50 1.08
C ASP A 62 2.27 23.64 1.97
N LEU A 63 1.07 23.32 1.49
CA LEU A 63 0.03 22.61 2.21
C LEU A 63 -0.68 21.64 1.26
N PHE A 64 -0.80 20.38 1.66
CA PHE A 64 -1.58 19.40 0.90
C PHE A 64 -3.03 19.36 1.40
N LEU A 65 -3.97 19.27 0.46
CA LEU A 65 -5.41 19.27 0.73
C LEU A 65 -6.00 17.90 0.40
N ASP A 66 -6.31 17.10 1.42
CA ASP A 66 -6.87 15.75 1.27
C ASP A 66 -8.30 15.72 0.71
N THR A 67 -8.69 14.61 0.08
CA THR A 67 -10.02 14.38 -0.52
C THR A 67 -10.95 13.65 0.44
N LEU A 68 -12.26 13.94 0.37
CA LEU A 68 -13.21 13.56 1.42
C LEU A 68 -13.60 12.09 1.43
N TYR A 69 -14.12 11.59 0.31
CA TYR A 69 -14.72 10.25 0.23
C TYR A 69 -13.70 9.13 0.09
N TYR A 70 -12.54 9.48 -0.46
CA TYR A 70 -11.42 8.60 -0.66
C TYR A 70 -10.18 9.43 -0.42
N ASN A 71 -9.57 9.28 0.75
CA ASN A 71 -8.42 10.07 1.14
C ASN A 71 -7.20 9.70 0.29
N ALA A 72 -6.21 10.57 0.34
CA ALA A 72 -4.85 10.27 -0.04
C ALA A 72 -4.33 9.09 0.80
N HIS A 73 -3.88 8.04 0.12
CA HIS A 73 -3.21 6.89 0.73
C HIS A 73 -1.71 7.08 0.54
N THR A 74 -1.14 6.47 -0.52
CA THR A 74 0.28 6.62 -0.87
C THR A 74 0.68 8.08 -1.05
N THR A 75 -0.13 8.88 -1.75
CA THR A 75 0.17 10.31 -1.96
C THR A 75 0.19 11.13 -0.67
N GLY A 76 -0.59 10.74 0.35
CA GLY A 76 -0.57 11.38 1.66
C GLY A 76 0.68 10.99 2.44
N SER A 77 1.09 9.72 2.36
CA SER A 77 2.35 9.24 2.92
C SER A 77 3.56 9.92 2.25
N ASP A 78 3.55 10.06 0.93
CA ASP A 78 4.58 10.77 0.16
C ASP A 78 4.66 12.25 0.58
N ALA A 79 3.52 12.94 0.75
CA ALA A 79 3.49 14.33 1.21
C ALA A 79 4.14 14.49 2.59
N LEU A 80 3.76 13.65 3.55
CA LEU A 80 4.36 13.65 4.89
C LEU A 80 5.86 13.26 4.84
N TRP A 81 6.22 12.30 3.99
CA TRP A 81 7.60 11.92 3.76
C TRP A 81 8.40 13.02 3.09
N MET A 82 7.78 14.00 2.42
CA MET A 82 8.45 15.18 1.88
C MET A 82 8.36 16.39 2.81
N GLY A 83 7.83 16.22 4.02
CA GLY A 83 7.71 17.29 5.02
C GLY A 83 6.58 18.26 4.75
N ILE A 84 5.54 17.83 4.01
CA ILE A 84 4.37 18.66 3.71
C ILE A 84 3.22 18.22 4.63
N PRO A 85 2.75 19.11 5.53
CA PRO A 85 1.56 18.83 6.31
C PRO A 85 0.32 18.82 5.41
N PHE A 86 -0.72 18.10 5.84
CA PHE A 86 -2.00 18.13 5.15
C PHE A 86 -3.19 18.17 6.08
N ILE A 87 -4.30 18.71 5.59
CA ILE A 87 -5.59 18.72 6.29
C ILE A 87 -6.47 17.60 5.73
N THR A 88 -7.14 16.87 6.62
CA THR A 88 -8.13 15.85 6.26
C THR A 88 -9.42 16.01 7.06
N CYS A 89 -10.52 15.54 6.50
CA CYS A 89 -11.83 15.47 7.15
C CYS A 89 -12.33 14.03 7.04
N PRO A 90 -12.17 13.20 8.09
CA PRO A 90 -12.46 11.79 7.98
C PRO A 90 -13.95 11.52 7.83
N GLY A 91 -14.29 10.55 6.98
CA GLY A 91 -15.64 10.03 6.86
C GLY A 91 -15.87 8.77 7.72
N GLU A 92 -16.91 8.03 7.36
CA GLU A 92 -17.30 6.79 8.04
C GLU A 92 -16.62 5.54 7.46
N THR A 93 -16.14 5.60 6.21
CA THR A 93 -15.51 4.45 5.53
C THR A 93 -14.02 4.39 5.82
N PHE A 94 -13.43 3.20 5.72
CA PHE A 94 -11.98 3.02 5.83
C PHE A 94 -11.21 3.95 4.87
N ALA A 95 -11.61 3.99 3.60
CA ALA A 95 -10.96 4.80 2.57
C ALA A 95 -11.04 6.31 2.86
N ALA A 96 -12.07 6.75 3.58
CA ALA A 96 -12.23 8.13 4.02
C ALA A 96 -11.57 8.43 5.37
N ARG A 97 -10.81 7.49 5.96
CA ARG A 97 -10.15 7.66 7.27
C ARG A 97 -8.63 7.49 7.22
N VAL A 98 -8.07 7.14 6.07
CA VAL A 98 -6.63 6.92 5.91
C VAL A 98 -5.84 8.20 6.19
N GLY A 99 -6.30 9.36 5.73
CA GLY A 99 -5.65 10.64 6.02
C GLY A 99 -5.52 10.90 7.52
N ALA A 100 -6.60 10.64 8.28
CA ALA A 100 -6.59 10.79 9.73
C ALA A 100 -5.65 9.78 10.41
N SER A 101 -5.58 8.54 9.92
CA SER A 101 -4.64 7.54 10.43
C SER A 101 -3.18 7.97 10.22
N LEU A 102 -2.85 8.47 9.02
CA LEU A 102 -1.52 8.98 8.69
C LEU A 102 -1.13 10.16 9.58
N LEU A 103 -2.01 11.15 9.77
CA LEU A 103 -1.75 12.33 10.62
C LEU A 103 -1.53 11.96 12.08
N ASN A 104 -2.28 11.01 12.63
CA ASN A 104 -2.03 10.49 13.97
C ASN A 104 -0.67 9.79 14.06
N ALA A 105 -0.26 9.04 13.01
CA ALA A 105 1.03 8.34 12.98
C ALA A 105 2.25 9.28 12.83
N VAL A 106 2.03 10.55 12.49
CA VAL A 106 3.05 11.62 12.50
C VAL A 106 2.84 12.65 13.59
N ASN A 107 1.97 12.38 14.57
CA ASN A 107 1.68 13.26 15.71
C ASN A 107 1.13 14.64 15.32
N LEU A 108 0.30 14.73 14.27
CA LEU A 108 -0.37 15.96 13.82
C LEU A 108 -1.91 15.88 13.91
N PRO A 109 -2.52 15.49 15.05
CA PRO A 109 -3.97 15.38 15.17
C PRO A 109 -4.71 16.72 14.98
N GLN A 110 -4.04 17.85 15.20
CA GLN A 110 -4.60 19.19 14.97
C GLN A 110 -4.93 19.49 13.51
N LEU A 111 -4.45 18.68 12.56
CA LEU A 111 -4.78 18.81 11.13
C LEU A 111 -5.97 17.93 10.70
N ILE A 112 -6.61 17.25 11.65
CA ILE A 112 -7.81 16.43 11.45
C ILE A 112 -9.01 17.26 11.90
N VAL A 113 -9.89 17.59 10.96
CA VAL A 113 -11.09 18.38 11.22
C VAL A 113 -12.36 17.54 11.07
N ASN A 114 -13.47 17.97 11.66
CA ASN A 114 -14.73 17.21 11.66
C ASN A 114 -15.81 17.79 10.73
N SER A 115 -15.50 18.87 10.01
CA SER A 115 -16.43 19.50 9.07
C SER A 115 -15.71 20.13 7.89
N LEU A 116 -16.41 20.30 6.77
CA LEU A 116 -15.87 21.01 5.59
C LEU A 116 -15.67 22.50 5.83
N GLU A 117 -16.41 23.07 6.78
CA GLU A 117 -16.25 24.46 7.17
C GLU A 117 -14.94 24.64 7.94
N ASP A 118 -14.65 23.77 8.91
CA ASP A 118 -13.39 23.79 9.66
C ASP A 118 -12.20 23.43 8.76
N TYR A 119 -12.41 22.54 7.79
CA TYR A 119 -11.42 22.23 6.76
C TYR A 119 -10.99 23.49 5.99
N GLU A 120 -11.97 24.28 5.54
CA GLU A 120 -11.72 25.52 4.82
C GLU A 120 -11.11 26.59 5.72
N LYS A 121 -11.63 26.76 6.95
CA LYS A 121 -11.09 27.71 7.93
C LYS A 121 -9.62 27.42 8.24
N LEU A 122 -9.29 26.16 8.54
CA LEU A 122 -7.92 25.75 8.86
C LEU A 122 -6.99 25.89 7.66
N ALA A 123 -7.44 25.55 6.45
CA ALA A 123 -6.65 25.72 5.25
C ALA A 123 -6.34 27.19 4.96
N VAL A 124 -7.32 28.08 5.12
CA VAL A 124 -7.12 29.53 4.99
C VAL A 124 -6.17 30.04 6.08
N HIS A 125 -6.37 29.61 7.32
CA HIS A 125 -5.50 29.99 8.45
C HIS A 125 -4.05 29.63 8.18
N LEU A 126 -3.74 28.37 7.86
CA LEU A 126 -2.37 27.94 7.58
C LEU A 126 -1.77 28.63 6.35
N ALA A 127 -2.57 28.91 5.33
CA ALA A 127 -2.12 29.62 4.14
C ALA A 127 -1.83 31.12 4.40
N THR A 128 -2.41 31.72 5.43
CA THR A 128 -2.17 33.13 5.81
C THR A 128 -1.21 33.28 6.99
N HIS A 129 -0.84 32.19 7.68
CA HIS A 129 0.11 32.17 8.80
C HIS A 129 1.35 31.34 8.46
N PRO A 130 2.24 31.84 7.58
CA PRO A 130 3.37 31.05 7.04
C PRO A 130 4.34 30.56 8.12
N GLN A 131 4.45 31.25 9.26
CA GLN A 131 5.30 30.81 10.37
C GLN A 131 4.77 29.55 11.06
N GLU A 132 3.44 29.43 11.22
CA GLU A 132 2.84 28.22 11.78
C GLU A 132 2.99 27.05 10.81
N LEU A 133 2.74 27.29 9.52
CA LEU A 133 2.94 26.27 8.50
C LEU A 133 4.41 25.84 8.41
N ARG A 134 5.35 26.78 8.52
CA ARG A 134 6.78 26.51 8.55
C ARG A 134 7.15 25.63 9.73
N LYS A 135 6.64 25.92 10.93
CA LYS A 135 6.85 25.10 12.12
C LYS A 135 6.40 23.66 11.90
N LEU A 136 5.21 23.44 11.33
CA LEU A 136 4.74 22.08 11.00
C LEU A 136 5.66 21.36 10.02
N LYS A 137 6.18 22.06 9.01
CA LYS A 137 7.14 21.51 8.04
C LYS A 137 8.47 21.16 8.71
N ASP A 138 8.97 22.02 9.59
CA ASP A 138 10.20 21.81 10.33
C ASP A 138 10.09 20.63 11.29
N ASP A 139 9.00 20.54 12.06
CA ASP A 139 8.70 19.41 12.95
C ASP A 139 8.70 18.07 12.17
N LEU A 140 8.07 18.03 10.99
CA LEU A 140 8.09 16.85 10.12
C LEU A 140 9.49 16.53 9.60
N ASN A 141 10.28 17.54 9.20
CA ASN A 141 11.60 17.35 8.62
C ASN A 141 12.63 16.86 9.65
N GLU A 142 12.60 17.43 10.84
CA GLU A 142 13.52 17.09 11.94
C GLU A 142 13.25 15.68 12.48
N ASN A 143 11.97 15.30 12.59
CA ASN A 143 11.57 14.06 13.24
C ASN A 143 11.26 12.91 12.29
N ARG A 144 11.22 13.14 10.96
CA ARG A 144 10.68 12.19 9.96
C ARG A 144 11.05 10.73 10.19
N ARG A 145 12.32 10.44 10.44
CA ARG A 145 12.85 9.06 10.61
C ARG A 145 12.45 8.41 11.94
N GLN A 146 12.06 9.20 12.92
CA GLN A 146 11.64 8.77 14.25
C GLN A 146 10.12 8.65 14.36
N LEU A 147 9.37 9.28 13.46
CA LEU A 147 7.91 9.22 13.45
C LEU A 147 7.44 7.78 13.21
N PRO A 148 6.43 7.29 13.96
CA PRO A 148 5.92 5.92 13.84
C PRO A 148 5.56 5.52 12.41
N LEU A 149 5.00 6.45 11.62
CA LEU A 149 4.63 6.20 10.22
C LEU A 149 5.80 5.69 9.37
N PHE A 150 7.02 6.16 9.64
CA PHE A 150 8.21 5.85 8.84
C PHE A 150 9.22 4.95 9.55
N ASN A 151 8.86 4.44 10.72
CA ASN A 151 9.64 3.47 11.45
C ASN A 151 9.27 2.05 10.99
N THR A 152 9.88 1.61 9.89
CA THR A 152 9.62 0.27 9.33
C THR A 152 9.95 -0.86 10.31
N PRO A 153 11.11 -0.87 11.01
CA PRO A 153 11.39 -1.93 11.99
C PRO A 153 10.33 -2.04 13.08
N GLN A 154 9.85 -0.91 13.61
CA GLN A 154 8.78 -0.90 14.60
C GLN A 154 7.47 -1.46 14.02
N THR A 155 7.12 -1.10 12.79
CA THR A 155 5.91 -1.57 12.11
C THR A 155 5.96 -3.08 11.85
N VAL A 156 7.10 -3.60 11.39
CA VAL A 156 7.33 -5.04 11.21
C VAL A 156 7.15 -5.78 12.54
N ARG A 157 7.70 -5.25 13.63
CA ARG A 157 7.54 -5.86 14.95
C ARG A 157 6.09 -5.92 15.42
N TYR A 158 5.31 -4.85 15.23
CA TYR A 158 3.89 -4.88 15.55
C TYR A 158 3.12 -5.88 14.68
N LEU A 159 3.51 -6.03 13.41
CA LEU A 159 2.91 -7.02 12.51
C LEU A 159 3.23 -8.46 12.96
N GLU A 160 4.48 -8.74 13.31
CA GLU A 160 4.92 -10.05 13.84
C GLU A 160 4.16 -10.42 15.12
N LEU A 161 4.03 -9.49 16.07
CA LEU A 161 3.20 -9.68 17.26
C LEU A 161 1.73 -9.97 16.91
N GLY A 162 1.20 -9.27 15.90
CA GLY A 162 -0.09 -9.55 15.30
C GLY A 162 -0.23 -11.00 14.86
N TYR A 163 0.72 -11.47 14.04
CA TYR A 163 0.72 -12.85 13.54
C TYR A 163 0.87 -13.89 14.64
N LEU A 164 1.68 -13.63 15.66
CA LEU A 164 1.79 -14.52 16.82
C LEU A 164 0.45 -14.63 17.56
N LYS A 165 -0.24 -13.52 17.83
CA LYS A 165 -1.58 -13.55 18.45
C LYS A 165 -2.62 -14.27 17.58
N VAL A 166 -2.57 -14.10 16.25
CA VAL A 166 -3.42 -14.89 15.33
C VAL A 166 -3.15 -16.38 15.51
N TRP A 167 -1.87 -16.76 15.53
CA TRP A 167 -1.44 -18.15 15.59
C TRP A 167 -1.78 -18.82 16.93
N GLU A 168 -1.46 -18.18 18.06
CA GLU A 168 -1.80 -18.66 19.40
C GLU A 168 -3.31 -18.88 19.53
N ARG A 169 -4.11 -17.95 19.01
CA ARG A 169 -5.56 -18.08 19.03
C ARG A 169 -6.04 -19.27 18.22
N TYR A 170 -5.52 -19.44 17.00
CA TYR A 170 -5.82 -20.59 16.16
C TYR A 170 -5.47 -21.91 16.86
N GLN A 171 -4.28 -22.02 17.46
CA GLN A 171 -3.84 -23.21 18.19
C GLN A 171 -4.73 -23.54 19.39
N SER A 172 -5.29 -22.54 20.05
CA SER A 172 -6.24 -22.74 21.16
C SER A 172 -7.65 -23.17 20.71
N GLY A 173 -7.91 -23.24 19.40
CA GLY A 173 -9.22 -23.58 18.84
C GLY A 173 -10.28 -22.48 18.98
N ALA A 174 -9.87 -21.26 19.34
CA ALA A 174 -10.77 -20.14 19.52
C ALA A 174 -11.18 -19.50 18.17
N SER A 175 -12.46 -19.08 18.07
CA SER A 175 -13.01 -18.43 16.86
C SER A 175 -12.35 -17.07 16.58
N PRO A 176 -12.18 -16.63 15.31
CA PRO A 176 -11.56 -15.35 14.97
C PRO A 176 -12.17 -14.15 15.71
N GLU A 177 -11.33 -13.21 16.15
CA GLU A 177 -11.76 -11.93 16.76
C GLU A 177 -10.84 -10.78 16.35
N ALA A 178 -11.20 -9.55 16.74
CA ALA A 178 -10.36 -8.37 16.52
C ALA A 178 -9.07 -8.45 17.35
N ILE A 179 -7.92 -8.37 16.68
CA ILE A 179 -6.60 -8.39 17.32
C ILE A 179 -6.15 -6.95 17.55
N GLN A 180 -5.82 -6.65 18.80
CA GLN A 180 -5.23 -5.37 19.19
C GLN A 180 -3.80 -5.60 19.68
N ILE A 181 -2.87 -4.85 19.09
CA ILE A 181 -1.47 -4.83 19.52
C ILE A 181 -1.27 -3.60 20.37
N ASP A 182 -0.89 -3.82 21.63
CA ASP A 182 -0.53 -2.71 22.50
C ASP A 182 0.81 -2.15 22.04
N LYS A 183 0.82 -0.85 21.71
CA LYS A 183 2.02 -0.14 21.28
C LYS A 183 3.06 -0.04 22.39
N ALA A 184 2.67 -0.20 23.67
CA ALA A 184 3.59 -0.29 24.80
C ALA A 184 4.35 -1.63 24.84
N GLU A 185 3.75 -2.73 24.37
CA GLU A 185 4.39 -4.06 24.30
C GLU A 185 5.55 -4.10 23.28
N GLY A 186 5.58 -3.18 22.31
CA GLY A 186 6.61 -3.13 21.27
C GLY A 186 7.96 -2.56 21.67
N ILE A 187 8.05 -1.83 22.79
CA ILE A 187 9.29 -1.15 23.23
C ILE A 187 9.99 -1.91 24.38
N GLY A 188 9.34 -2.90 25.00
CA GLY A 188 9.86 -3.61 26.17
C GLY A 188 10.41 -5.02 25.91
N LYS A 189 11.73 -5.16 25.92
CA LYS A 189 12.57 -6.28 26.44
C LYS A 189 12.29 -7.77 26.16
N GLU A 190 11.14 -8.25 25.66
CA GLU A 190 10.90 -9.70 25.49
C GLU A 190 11.17 -10.25 24.07
N ALA A 191 10.94 -9.47 23.01
CA ALA A 191 11.04 -9.98 21.65
C ALA A 191 12.49 -10.27 21.21
N GLU A 192 13.49 -9.58 21.77
CA GLU A 192 14.89 -9.89 21.47
C GLU A 192 15.32 -11.24 22.05
N GLY A 193 14.70 -11.69 23.14
CA GLY A 193 14.97 -12.98 23.77
C GLY A 193 14.26 -14.13 23.07
N ARG A 194 12.95 -14.01 22.82
CA ARG A 194 12.19 -15.11 22.19
C ARG A 194 12.54 -15.32 20.72
N LEU A 195 12.64 -14.26 19.91
CA LEU A 195 13.05 -14.41 18.50
C LEU A 195 14.51 -14.86 18.35
N LYS A 196 15.46 -14.43 19.20
CA LYS A 196 16.84 -14.96 19.12
C LYS A 196 16.92 -16.44 19.52
N THR A 197 16.02 -16.93 20.37
CA THR A 197 16.06 -18.34 20.83
C THR A 197 15.34 -19.25 19.82
N ASP A 198 14.23 -18.80 19.24
CA ASP A 198 13.43 -19.58 18.28
C ASP A 198 13.87 -19.41 16.82
N LEU A 199 14.44 -18.27 16.42
CA LEU A 199 15.04 -18.11 15.08
C LEU A 199 16.46 -18.66 15.02
N LYS A 200 17.31 -18.59 16.08
CA LYS A 200 18.67 -19.17 15.97
C LYS A 200 18.67 -20.70 15.93
N SER A 201 17.72 -21.35 16.61
CA SER A 201 17.58 -22.81 16.54
C SER A 201 17.16 -23.28 15.14
N ASN A 202 16.44 -22.44 14.38
CA ASN A 202 15.89 -22.79 13.07
C ASN A 202 16.65 -22.19 11.86
N LEU A 203 17.28 -21.00 11.97
CA LEU A 203 18.02 -20.37 10.86
C LEU A 203 19.50 -20.78 10.74
N VAL A 204 20.16 -21.23 11.82
CA VAL A 204 21.63 -21.42 11.80
C VAL A 204 22.08 -22.72 11.09
N ARG A 205 21.19 -23.45 10.42
CA ARG A 205 21.58 -24.62 9.61
C ARG A 205 21.60 -24.42 8.09
N ASN A 206 21.10 -23.30 7.55
CA ASN A 206 20.75 -23.23 6.12
C ASN A 206 21.20 -21.97 5.37
N LEU A 207 22.39 -21.44 5.63
CA LEU A 207 23.00 -20.43 4.74
C LEU A 207 24.46 -20.80 4.47
N GLY A 208 24.69 -21.45 3.33
CA GLY A 208 25.98 -21.44 2.65
C GLY A 208 26.06 -20.20 1.77
N ASP A 209 27.18 -19.48 1.84
CA ASP A 209 27.41 -18.11 1.38
C ASP A 209 27.26 -17.84 -0.14
N GLU A 210 26.96 -18.83 -0.99
CA GLU A 210 27.02 -18.66 -2.45
C GLU A 210 25.77 -18.04 -3.11
N ASN A 211 24.62 -17.95 -2.40
CA ASN A 211 23.36 -17.47 -3.00
C ASN A 211 23.09 -15.96 -2.85
N LEU A 212 23.88 -15.23 -2.06
CA LEU A 212 23.65 -13.80 -1.80
C LEU A 212 24.08 -12.88 -2.95
N GLU A 213 25.09 -13.26 -3.74
CA GLU A 213 25.55 -12.45 -4.89
C GLU A 213 24.58 -12.54 -6.09
N LYS A 214 24.01 -13.72 -6.37
CA LYS A 214 23.03 -13.89 -7.46
C LYS A 214 21.76 -13.05 -7.27
N VAL A 215 21.33 -12.83 -6.02
CA VAL A 215 20.14 -12.03 -5.70
C VAL A 215 20.38 -10.52 -5.93
N ARG A 216 21.62 -10.05 -5.81
CA ARG A 216 21.99 -8.66 -6.13
C ARG A 216 22.00 -8.41 -7.63
N ASP A 217 22.61 -9.31 -8.41
CA ASP A 217 22.67 -9.19 -9.88
C ASP A 217 21.29 -9.22 -10.55
N LEU A 218 20.35 -10.00 -10.01
CA LEU A 218 18.97 -10.04 -10.50
C LEU A 218 18.20 -8.74 -10.21
N ARG A 219 18.53 -8.05 -9.10
CA ARG A 219 17.94 -6.76 -8.74
C ARG A 219 18.40 -5.65 -9.67
N ASP A 220 19.69 -5.62 -10.00
CA ASP A 220 20.27 -4.61 -10.89
C ASP A 220 19.78 -4.78 -12.34
N LYS A 221 19.66 -6.02 -12.84
CA LYS A 221 19.03 -6.28 -14.15
C LYS A 221 17.55 -5.88 -14.22
N SER A 222 16.80 -6.09 -13.13
CA SER A 222 15.38 -5.66 -13.06
C SER A 222 15.19 -4.14 -13.04
N MET A 223 16.23 -3.40 -12.63
CA MET A 223 16.24 -1.93 -12.62
C MET A 223 16.51 -1.37 -14.02
N GLU A 224 17.35 -2.01 -14.82
CA GLU A 224 17.61 -1.64 -16.22
C GLU A 224 16.39 -1.92 -17.13
N GLU A 225 15.69 -3.04 -16.95
CA GLU A 225 14.50 -3.36 -17.77
C GLU A 225 13.30 -2.43 -17.51
N LYS A 226 13.21 -1.83 -16.31
CA LYS A 226 12.17 -0.85 -15.98
C LYS A 226 12.38 0.53 -16.63
N GLN A 227 13.58 0.83 -17.15
CA GLN A 227 13.86 2.09 -17.85
C GLN A 227 13.22 2.17 -19.23
N ASN A 228 12.82 1.04 -19.84
CA ASN A 228 12.07 1.00 -21.10
C ASN A 228 10.61 0.63 -20.83
N GLY A 229 9.72 1.62 -20.82
CA GLY A 229 8.32 1.58 -20.37
C GLY A 229 7.32 0.63 -21.07
N LYS A 230 7.62 -0.66 -21.22
CA LYS A 230 6.68 -1.73 -21.61
C LYS A 230 7.04 -3.07 -20.95
N GLY A 231 6.97 -3.15 -19.62
CA GLY A 231 7.14 -4.41 -18.89
C GLY A 231 5.82 -5.11 -18.59
N VAL A 232 5.05 -5.54 -19.59
CA VAL A 232 4.05 -6.60 -19.35
C VAL A 232 4.83 -7.90 -19.38
N ALA A 233 5.16 -8.42 -18.20
CA ALA A 233 5.88 -9.68 -18.10
C ALA A 233 5.10 -10.77 -18.85
N SER A 234 5.76 -11.42 -19.82
CA SER A 234 5.16 -12.48 -20.63
C SER A 234 4.72 -13.66 -19.76
N ALA A 235 3.69 -14.40 -20.20
CA ALA A 235 3.20 -15.58 -19.49
C ALA A 235 4.28 -16.66 -19.30
N ASP A 236 5.32 -16.67 -20.15
CA ASP A 236 6.33 -17.74 -20.22
C ASP A 236 7.68 -17.39 -19.56
N SER A 237 7.78 -16.29 -18.83
CA SER A 237 9.01 -15.96 -18.10
C SER A 237 9.21 -16.95 -16.94
N PRO A 238 10.36 -17.67 -16.86
CA PRO A 238 10.66 -18.54 -15.73
C PRO A 238 10.61 -17.73 -14.44
N GLN A 239 9.79 -18.17 -13.49
CA GLN A 239 9.72 -17.55 -12.17
C GLN A 239 10.17 -18.57 -11.15
N ASP A 240 11.29 -18.27 -10.50
CA ASP A 240 11.78 -19.04 -9.38
C ASP A 240 10.84 -18.80 -8.18
N LEU A 241 10.05 -19.81 -7.84
CA LEU A 241 9.33 -19.86 -6.57
C LEU A 241 10.35 -20.22 -5.48
N MET A 242 10.85 -19.19 -4.79
CA MET A 242 11.69 -19.36 -3.61
C MET A 242 10.84 -19.35 -2.35
N GLY A 243 11.00 -20.35 -1.50
CA GLY A 243 10.29 -20.49 -0.24
C GLY A 243 11.10 -21.28 0.78
N ASP A 244 10.57 -21.38 1.99
CA ASP A 244 11.14 -22.26 3.02
C ASP A 244 11.17 -23.72 2.51
N ARG A 245 12.24 -24.46 2.81
CA ARG A 245 12.41 -25.85 2.37
C ARG A 245 11.33 -26.77 2.93
N GLU A 246 10.76 -26.44 4.08
CA GLU A 246 9.68 -27.18 4.73
C GLU A 246 8.29 -26.77 4.23
N PHE A 247 8.19 -25.69 3.45
CA PHE A 247 6.92 -25.17 2.97
C PHE A 247 6.13 -26.17 2.07
N PRO A 248 6.75 -26.92 1.13
CA PRO A 248 6.02 -27.93 0.36
C PRO A 248 5.45 -29.04 1.25
N SER A 249 6.24 -29.52 2.21
CA SER A 249 5.83 -30.56 3.16
C SER A 249 4.69 -30.08 4.05
N TRP A 250 4.76 -28.82 4.50
CA TRP A 250 3.70 -28.20 5.27
C TRP A 250 2.39 -28.13 4.46
N LEU A 251 2.42 -27.61 3.23
CA LEU A 251 1.25 -27.54 2.35
C LEU A 251 0.61 -28.92 2.14
N THR A 252 1.43 -29.95 1.89
CA THR A 252 0.96 -31.34 1.74
C THR A 252 0.33 -31.84 3.04
N SER A 253 0.98 -31.64 4.19
CA SER A 253 0.49 -32.11 5.49
C SER A 253 -0.85 -31.48 5.89
N GLN A 254 -1.05 -30.20 5.53
CA GLN A 254 -2.27 -29.45 5.82
C GLN A 254 -3.34 -29.61 4.73
N GLN A 255 -3.02 -30.29 3.62
CA GLN A 255 -3.87 -30.38 2.43
C GLN A 255 -4.31 -29.01 1.88
N ILE A 256 -3.37 -28.06 1.84
CA ILE A 256 -3.61 -26.68 1.41
C ILE A 256 -3.04 -26.44 0.01
N SER A 257 -3.79 -25.71 -0.80
CA SER A 257 -3.30 -25.04 -2.00
C SER A 257 -3.59 -23.54 -1.89
N LEU A 258 -2.76 -22.72 -2.51
CA LEU A 258 -2.87 -21.26 -2.44
C LEU A 258 -3.28 -20.66 -3.78
N ALA A 259 -4.15 -19.66 -3.74
CA ALA A 259 -4.49 -18.83 -4.88
C ALA A 259 -4.31 -17.36 -4.51
N CYS A 260 -3.60 -16.60 -5.33
CA CYS A 260 -3.40 -15.17 -5.11
C CYS A 260 -3.39 -14.39 -6.42
N THR A 261 -3.72 -13.11 -6.33
CA THR A 261 -3.74 -12.19 -7.46
C THR A 261 -2.75 -11.06 -7.27
N THR A 262 -2.24 -10.56 -8.38
CA THR A 262 -1.40 -9.36 -8.40
C THR A 262 -2.05 -8.32 -9.30
N TYR A 263 -2.40 -7.18 -8.73
CA TYR A 263 -3.02 -6.09 -9.49
C TYR A 263 -2.10 -5.50 -10.56
N GLN A 264 -0.85 -5.20 -10.18
CA GLN A 264 0.09 -4.49 -11.04
C GLN A 264 0.57 -5.35 -12.21
N THR A 265 0.92 -6.61 -11.94
CA THR A 265 1.36 -7.56 -12.95
C THR A 265 0.22 -8.34 -13.60
N SER A 266 -1.04 -8.09 -13.18
CA SER A 266 -2.24 -8.67 -13.80
C SER A 266 -2.27 -10.20 -13.80
N ARG A 267 -1.85 -10.86 -12.71
CA ARG A 267 -1.75 -12.33 -12.62
C ARG A 267 -2.72 -12.91 -11.62
N LEU A 268 -3.28 -14.08 -11.97
CA LEU A 268 -3.73 -15.11 -11.04
C LEU A 268 -2.61 -16.13 -10.92
N MET A 269 -2.22 -16.47 -9.69
CA MET A 269 -1.24 -17.50 -9.36
C MET A 269 -1.92 -18.58 -8.53
N LEU A 270 -1.76 -19.84 -8.94
CA LEU A 270 -2.23 -21.03 -8.25
C LEU A 270 -0.99 -21.84 -7.85
N ILE A 271 -0.84 -22.09 -6.56
CA ILE A 271 0.34 -22.74 -5.99
C ILE A 271 -0.12 -23.99 -5.26
N GLY A 272 0.40 -25.14 -5.68
CA GLY A 272 0.17 -26.43 -5.07
C GLY A 272 1.49 -27.09 -4.67
N SER A 273 1.40 -28.21 -3.95
CA SER A 273 2.54 -29.07 -3.65
C SER A 273 2.31 -30.45 -4.26
N ASN A 274 3.39 -31.09 -4.72
CA ASN A 274 3.38 -32.49 -5.11
C ASN A 274 3.84 -33.33 -3.91
N PRO A 275 2.96 -34.18 -3.35
CA PRO A 275 3.29 -35.03 -2.20
C PRO A 275 4.42 -36.03 -2.46
N GLU A 276 4.59 -36.49 -3.70
CA GLU A 276 5.57 -37.53 -4.05
C GLU A 276 6.99 -36.96 -4.17
N THR A 277 7.12 -35.79 -4.78
CA THR A 277 8.41 -35.13 -5.03
C THR A 277 8.76 -34.11 -3.95
N ASN A 278 7.82 -33.77 -3.06
CA ASN A 278 7.93 -32.71 -2.06
C ASN A 278 8.32 -31.35 -2.68
N THR A 279 7.82 -31.07 -3.90
CA THR A 279 8.11 -29.82 -4.62
C THR A 279 6.86 -28.97 -4.73
N ILE A 280 7.02 -27.65 -4.83
CA ILE A 280 5.95 -26.73 -5.17
C ILE A 280 5.76 -26.68 -6.68
N SER A 281 4.52 -26.65 -7.12
CA SER A 281 4.15 -26.34 -8.51
C SER A 281 3.34 -25.05 -8.52
N GLY A 282 3.71 -24.15 -9.42
CA GLY A 282 3.03 -22.87 -9.62
C GLY A 282 2.47 -22.79 -11.03
N TYR A 283 1.20 -22.43 -11.14
CA TYR A 283 0.56 -22.09 -12.40
C TYR A 283 0.09 -20.65 -12.37
N TRP A 284 0.27 -19.91 -13.46
CA TRP A 284 -0.23 -18.54 -13.54
C TRP A 284 -0.88 -18.21 -14.87
N ARG A 285 -1.85 -17.31 -14.80
CA ARG A 285 -2.54 -16.75 -15.95
C ARG A 285 -2.68 -15.24 -15.81
N ILE A 286 -2.64 -14.55 -16.93
CA ILE A 286 -2.77 -13.10 -16.97
C ILE A 286 -4.24 -12.75 -17.20
N PHE A 287 -4.76 -11.86 -16.36
CA PHE A 287 -6.08 -11.25 -16.47
C PHE A 287 -5.93 -9.74 -16.28
N ASP A 288 -6.47 -8.92 -17.19
CA ASP A 288 -6.32 -7.45 -17.14
C ASP A 288 -6.79 -6.90 -15.77
N ARG A 289 -5.83 -6.46 -14.96
CA ARG A 289 -5.99 -6.13 -13.53
C ARG A 289 -6.74 -7.20 -12.76
N ALA A 290 -6.11 -8.36 -12.58
CA ALA A 290 -6.56 -9.36 -11.62
C ALA A 290 -6.69 -8.74 -10.21
N MET A 291 -7.92 -8.67 -9.68
CA MET A 291 -8.26 -7.98 -8.44
C MET A 291 -8.65 -8.96 -7.35
N GLY A 292 -9.95 -9.13 -7.10
CA GLY A 292 -10.47 -9.91 -5.99
C GLY A 292 -10.61 -11.38 -6.33
N LEU A 293 -10.33 -12.23 -5.33
CA LEU A 293 -10.60 -13.67 -5.38
C LEU A 293 -11.68 -14.05 -4.39
N TYR A 294 -12.52 -14.99 -4.80
CA TYR A 294 -13.44 -15.68 -3.92
C TYR A 294 -13.48 -17.16 -4.32
N CYS A 295 -13.38 -18.06 -3.35
CA CYS A 295 -13.39 -19.49 -3.60
C CYS A 295 -14.56 -20.18 -2.90
N THR A 296 -15.13 -21.16 -3.57
CA THR A 296 -16.00 -22.18 -2.99
C THR A 296 -15.28 -23.53 -3.06
N HIS A 297 -15.90 -24.58 -2.53
CA HIS A 297 -15.34 -25.94 -2.57
C HIS A 297 -15.06 -26.48 -3.99
N ASN A 298 -15.65 -25.89 -5.04
CA ASN A 298 -15.51 -26.38 -6.43
C ASN A 298 -15.23 -25.29 -7.47
N ARG A 299 -15.15 -24.02 -7.08
CA ARG A 299 -15.01 -22.89 -8.00
C ARG A 299 -14.11 -21.81 -7.44
N ILE A 300 -13.41 -21.13 -8.33
CA ILE A 300 -12.73 -19.88 -8.06
C ILE A 300 -13.40 -18.78 -8.89
N TYR A 301 -13.76 -17.69 -8.23
CA TYR A 301 -14.24 -16.47 -8.86
C TYR A 301 -13.14 -15.42 -8.81
N LEU A 302 -12.88 -14.78 -9.94
CA LEU A 302 -11.88 -13.72 -10.08
C LEU A 302 -12.54 -12.48 -10.68
N SER A 303 -12.38 -11.33 -10.04
CA SER A 303 -12.69 -10.04 -10.67
C SER A 303 -11.48 -9.49 -11.42
N SER A 304 -11.71 -9.00 -12.64
CA SER A 304 -10.76 -8.26 -13.45
C SER A 304 -11.25 -6.83 -13.67
N LYS A 305 -10.48 -6.02 -14.40
CA LYS A 305 -10.84 -4.62 -14.72
C LYS A 305 -12.23 -4.46 -15.34
N TYR A 306 -12.65 -5.45 -16.14
CA TYR A 306 -13.85 -5.36 -16.97
C TYR A 306 -14.80 -6.55 -16.82
N GLN A 307 -14.38 -7.64 -16.17
CA GLN A 307 -15.10 -8.91 -16.19
C GLN A 307 -15.04 -9.62 -14.84
N LEU A 308 -16.00 -10.52 -14.63
CA LEU A 308 -15.94 -11.56 -13.61
C LEU A 308 -15.67 -12.89 -14.31
N TRP A 309 -14.65 -13.59 -13.84
CA TRP A 309 -14.23 -14.90 -14.33
C TRP A 309 -14.66 -15.97 -13.34
N GLN A 310 -15.25 -17.05 -13.85
CA GLN A 310 -15.56 -18.25 -13.09
C GLN A 310 -14.65 -19.37 -13.59
N LEU A 311 -13.78 -19.86 -12.72
CA LEU A 311 -12.93 -21.02 -12.97
C LEU A 311 -13.56 -22.23 -12.27
N GLU A 312 -13.94 -23.23 -13.05
CA GLU A 312 -14.57 -24.44 -12.53
C GLU A 312 -13.55 -25.57 -12.40
N ASN A 313 -13.69 -26.37 -11.34
CA ASN A 313 -13.03 -27.67 -11.31
C ASN A 313 -13.75 -28.62 -12.29
N VAL A 314 -13.09 -28.97 -13.39
CA VAL A 314 -13.62 -29.90 -14.41
C VAL A 314 -13.34 -31.37 -14.10
N LEU A 315 -12.61 -31.66 -13.02
CA LEU A 315 -12.34 -33.03 -12.57
C LEU A 315 -13.51 -33.56 -11.75
N GLU A 316 -13.86 -34.83 -11.96
CA GLU A 316 -14.81 -35.52 -11.08
C GLU A 316 -14.23 -35.68 -9.66
N LYS A 317 -15.12 -35.83 -8.68
CA LYS A 317 -14.73 -35.96 -7.28
C LYS A 317 -13.83 -37.18 -7.08
N GLY A 318 -12.62 -36.96 -6.58
CA GLY A 318 -11.62 -38.01 -6.34
C GLY A 318 -10.61 -38.19 -7.47
N ASN A 319 -10.83 -37.57 -8.63
CA ASN A 319 -9.87 -37.60 -9.73
C ASN A 319 -8.80 -36.51 -9.54
N LEU A 320 -7.55 -36.90 -9.75
CA LEU A 320 -6.41 -35.99 -9.79
C LEU A 320 -6.04 -35.71 -11.25
N TYR A 321 -5.66 -34.46 -11.54
CA TYR A 321 -5.10 -34.14 -12.84
C TYR A 321 -3.67 -34.67 -12.92
N HIS A 322 -3.42 -35.66 -13.76
CA HIS A 322 -2.12 -36.31 -13.89
C HIS A 322 -1.14 -35.60 -14.84
N GLY A 323 -1.51 -34.42 -15.36
CA GLY A 323 -0.70 -33.72 -16.37
C GLY A 323 -0.63 -34.49 -17.71
N ASN A 324 -0.06 -33.84 -18.73
CA ASN A 324 0.45 -34.49 -19.93
C ASN A 324 1.95 -34.23 -20.00
#